data_AF-A0A920CR83-F1
#
_entry.id   AF-A0A920CR83-F1
#
_cell.length_a   1.000
_cell.length_b   1.000
_cell.length_c   1.000
_cell.angle_alpha   90.00
_cell.angle_beta   90.00
_cell.angle_gamma   90.00
#
_symmetry.space_group_name_H-M   'P 1'
#
loop_
_entity.id
_entity.type
_entity.pdbx_description
1 polymer ?
#
loop_
_entity_poly.entity_id
_entity_poly.type
_entity_poly.pdbx_seq_one_letter_code
_entity_poly.pdbx_strand_id
1 'polypeptide(L)'
;MKYVIDSKYGVELTSEQFAKASGLFDDLNHHLSIKGVFSGDVAGRVFLSNDGKTAFIANKEGFFVGGCPENIPFLEEINKVLAKEMMPELVANEALDYVLFYPNNGAWETALPHLMKDLLPIRSGRMTFTHDLQDVKPSLDADIVPVDLELLKQQHIIGMDDIIEEIEGNWPSLEVFGEKGFGCAAIQNTAKSIGPGRVRFP
;
A
#
# COMPACT_ATOMS: atom_id res chain seq x y z
N MET A 1 -9.94 19.09 -7.62
CA MET A 1 -10.09 20.13 -6.56
C MET A 1 -9.64 19.51 -5.26
N LYS A 2 -8.71 20.10 -4.51
CA LYS A 2 -8.26 19.54 -3.22
C LYS A 2 -9.34 19.80 -2.15
N TYR A 3 -9.84 18.74 -1.51
CA TYR A 3 -10.74 18.88 -0.37
C TYR A 3 -9.90 19.12 0.89
N VAL A 4 -10.28 20.14 1.66
CA VAL A 4 -9.62 20.47 2.93
C VAL A 4 -10.55 20.02 4.04
N ILE A 5 -10.03 19.14 4.90
CA ILE A 5 -10.72 18.72 6.12
C ILE A 5 -11.07 19.95 6.97
N ASP A 6 -12.29 20.00 7.50
CA ASP A 6 -12.65 21.00 8.49
C ASP A 6 -11.73 20.88 9.73
N SER A 7 -10.94 21.93 9.96
CA SER A 7 -9.98 22.04 11.06
C SER A 7 -10.59 21.81 12.45
N LYS A 8 -11.91 21.96 12.58
CA LYS A 8 -12.63 21.61 13.81
C LYS A 8 -12.54 20.11 14.13
N TYR A 9 -12.45 19.24 13.13
CA TYR A 9 -12.50 17.79 13.30
C TYR A 9 -11.14 17.11 13.07
N GLY A 10 -10.23 17.71 12.31
CA GLY A 10 -8.88 17.20 12.14
C GLY A 10 -8.03 18.01 11.17
N VAL A 11 -6.86 17.48 10.86
CA VAL A 11 -5.85 18.14 10.02
C VAL A 11 -5.09 17.13 9.16
N GLU A 12 -4.72 17.53 7.94
CA GLU A 12 -3.72 16.82 7.14
C GLU A 12 -2.33 17.24 7.61
N LEU A 13 -1.52 16.28 8.03
CA LEU A 13 -0.17 16.51 8.53
C LEU A 13 0.82 16.74 7.39
N THR A 14 1.85 17.54 7.67
CA THR A 14 3.06 17.55 6.83
C THR A 14 3.98 16.40 7.24
N SER A 15 4.93 16.03 6.36
CA SER A 15 5.89 14.94 6.60
C SER A 15 6.63 15.07 7.92
N GLU A 16 6.98 16.28 8.34
CA GLU A 16 7.70 16.56 9.58
C GLU A 16 6.85 16.26 10.83
N GLN A 17 5.54 16.12 10.66
CA GLN A 17 4.57 15.93 11.73
C GLN A 17 4.03 14.49 11.81
N PHE A 18 4.36 13.64 10.83
CA PHE A 18 3.84 12.26 10.74
C PHE A 18 4.06 11.44 12.01
N ALA A 19 5.17 11.66 12.71
CA ALA A 19 5.48 10.98 13.98
C ALA A 19 4.36 11.10 15.04
N LYS A 20 3.54 12.19 15.00
CA LYS A 20 2.40 12.39 15.91
C LYS A 20 1.34 11.30 15.82
N ALA A 21 1.19 10.67 14.66
CA ALA A 21 0.19 9.63 14.43
C ALA A 21 0.74 8.20 14.59
N SER A 22 2.06 8.04 14.76
CA SER A 22 2.73 6.73 14.64
C SER A 22 2.17 5.64 15.55
N GLY A 23 2.04 5.92 16.85
CA GLY A 23 1.52 4.97 17.83
C GLY A 23 0.04 4.61 17.67
N LEU A 24 -0.72 5.34 16.83
CA LEU A 24 -2.12 5.00 16.55
C LEU A 24 -2.24 3.78 15.64
N PHE A 25 -1.15 3.32 15.04
CA PHE A 25 -1.10 2.18 14.12
C PHE A 25 -0.38 0.96 14.69
N ASP A 26 -0.20 0.87 16.00
CA ASP A 26 0.49 -0.25 16.65
C ASP A 26 -0.20 -1.60 16.37
N ASP A 27 -1.53 -1.63 16.33
CA ASP A 27 -2.34 -2.80 15.96
C ASP A 27 -2.19 -3.22 14.48
N LEU A 28 -1.57 -2.36 13.65
CA LEU A 28 -1.34 -2.55 12.23
C LEU A 28 0.17 -2.59 11.88
N ASN A 29 1.04 -2.83 12.87
CA ASN A 29 2.50 -2.78 12.74
C ASN A 29 3.11 -3.77 11.72
N HIS A 30 2.33 -4.76 11.29
CA HIS A 30 2.69 -5.75 10.26
C HIS A 30 2.60 -5.16 8.84
N HIS A 31 1.90 -4.04 8.65
CA HIS A 31 1.89 -3.31 7.39
C HIS A 31 3.13 -2.42 7.27
N LEU A 32 4.16 -2.91 6.57
CA LEU A 32 5.41 -2.17 6.39
C LEU A 32 5.23 -0.84 5.65
N SER A 33 4.20 -0.71 4.81
CA SER A 33 3.90 0.53 4.09
C SER A 33 3.55 1.69 5.04
N ILE A 34 2.95 1.42 6.20
CA ILE A 34 2.72 2.43 7.25
C ILE A 34 4.06 2.97 7.77
N LYS A 35 5.00 2.07 8.08
CA LYS A 35 6.35 2.45 8.53
C LYS A 35 7.08 3.26 7.46
N GLY A 36 6.98 2.83 6.20
CA GLY A 36 7.55 3.55 5.05
C GLY A 36 7.00 4.97 4.90
N VAL A 37 5.71 5.20 5.16
CA VAL A 37 5.14 6.55 5.15
C VAL A 37 5.74 7.39 6.26
N PHE A 38 5.86 6.86 7.48
CA PHE A 38 6.42 7.60 8.61
C PHE A 38 7.93 7.85 8.51
N SER A 39 8.69 6.98 7.84
CA SER A 39 10.10 7.20 7.54
C SER A 39 10.34 8.12 6.34
N GLY A 40 9.31 8.37 5.53
CA GLY A 40 9.41 9.15 4.29
C GLY A 40 9.93 8.35 3.09
N ASP A 41 10.09 7.03 3.21
CA ASP A 41 10.48 6.16 2.11
C ASP A 41 9.32 5.86 1.15
N VAL A 42 8.09 5.93 1.65
CA VAL A 42 6.86 5.75 0.88
C VAL A 42 6.07 7.05 0.88
N ALA A 43 5.72 7.53 -0.31
CA ALA A 43 4.83 8.67 -0.44
C ALA A 43 3.46 8.34 0.16
N GLY A 44 2.96 9.21 1.02
CA GLY A 44 1.66 9.04 1.66
C GLY A 44 1.13 10.31 2.26
N ARG A 45 -0.17 10.31 2.56
CA ARG A 45 -0.88 11.39 3.24
C ARG A 45 -1.33 10.88 4.58
N VAL A 46 -1.14 11.70 5.62
CA VAL A 46 -1.51 11.35 6.99
C VAL A 46 -2.47 12.41 7.50
N PHE A 47 -3.62 11.97 7.99
CA PHE A 47 -4.64 12.81 8.59
C PHE A 47 -4.77 12.44 10.06
N LEU A 48 -4.87 13.45 10.92
CA LEU A 48 -5.00 13.30 12.36
C LEU A 48 -6.22 14.06 12.84
N SER A 49 -7.06 13.38 13.61
CA SER A 49 -8.16 13.98 14.36
C SER A 49 -7.67 15.11 15.28
N ASN A 50 -8.56 16.05 15.54
CA ASN A 50 -8.30 17.21 16.41
C ASN A 50 -7.94 16.84 17.86
N ASP A 51 -8.48 15.72 18.38
CA ASP A 51 -8.17 15.19 19.71
C ASP A 51 -6.92 14.30 19.72
N GLY A 52 -6.32 14.05 18.56
CA GLY A 52 -5.09 13.28 18.39
C GLY A 52 -5.27 11.78 18.60
N LYS A 53 -6.50 11.25 18.63
CA LYS A 53 -6.77 9.85 18.99
C LYS A 53 -7.10 8.96 17.80
N THR A 54 -7.49 9.54 16.67
CA THR A 54 -7.81 8.83 15.43
C THR A 54 -6.93 9.35 14.30
N ALA A 55 -6.40 8.45 13.47
CA ALA A 55 -5.62 8.82 12.30
C ALA A 55 -5.99 7.97 11.08
N PHE A 56 -5.75 8.54 9.91
CA PHE A 56 -5.95 7.91 8.62
C PHE A 56 -4.71 8.11 7.74
N ILE A 57 -4.28 7.06 7.04
CA ILE A 57 -3.18 7.09 6.08
C ILE A 57 -3.72 6.69 4.72
N ALA A 58 -3.31 7.41 3.68
CA ALA A 58 -3.48 7.02 2.29
C ALA A 58 -2.13 6.94 1.59
N ASN A 59 -1.85 5.82 0.95
CA ASN A 59 -0.72 5.63 0.04
C ASN A 59 -1.13 4.70 -1.11
N LYS A 60 -0.20 4.37 -2.00
CA LYS A 60 -0.46 3.48 -3.15
C LYS A 60 -0.87 2.06 -2.77
N GLU A 61 -0.47 1.57 -1.59
CA GLU A 61 -0.78 0.22 -1.10
C GLU A 61 -2.18 0.13 -0.49
N GLY A 62 -2.82 1.29 -0.27
CA GLY A 62 -4.19 1.40 0.21
C GLY A 62 -4.35 2.43 1.32
N PHE A 63 -5.44 2.24 2.07
CA PHE A 63 -5.86 3.08 3.16
C PHE A 63 -5.69 2.36 4.49
N PHE A 64 -5.33 3.11 5.53
CA PHE A 64 -5.17 2.59 6.88
C PHE A 64 -5.85 3.53 7.85
N VAL A 65 -6.60 2.97 8.80
CA VAL A 65 -7.19 3.73 9.90
C VAL A 65 -6.75 3.14 11.22
N GLY A 66 -6.38 4.01 12.17
CA GLY A 66 -5.80 3.61 13.45
C GLY A 66 -6.28 4.48 14.60
N GLY A 67 -6.05 3.98 15.82
CA GLY A 67 -6.43 4.63 17.07
C GLY A 67 -7.88 4.39 17.48
N CYS A 68 -8.55 5.45 17.93
CA CYS A 68 -9.88 5.41 18.52
C CYS A 68 -10.99 5.54 17.45
N PRO A 69 -12.01 4.68 17.44
CA PRO A 69 -13.11 4.73 16.46
C PRO A 69 -14.23 5.73 16.81
N GLU A 70 -14.18 6.41 17.96
CA GLU A 70 -15.30 7.20 18.49
C GLU A 70 -15.47 8.57 17.83
N ASN A 71 -14.44 9.10 17.14
CA ASN A 71 -14.48 10.42 16.53
C ASN A 71 -15.19 10.39 15.16
N ILE A 72 -16.50 10.14 15.19
CA ILE A 72 -17.35 10.06 13.98
C ILE A 72 -17.25 11.30 13.08
N PRO A 73 -17.26 12.55 13.60
CA PRO A 73 -17.13 13.73 12.74
C PRO A 73 -15.82 13.75 11.93
N PHE A 74 -14.71 13.30 12.51
CA PHE A 74 -13.44 13.18 11.78
C PHE A 74 -13.55 12.13 10.67
N LEU A 75 -14.13 10.96 10.95
CA LEU A 75 -14.31 9.90 9.96
C LEU A 75 -15.19 10.34 8.78
N GLU A 76 -16.22 11.14 9.04
CA GLU A 76 -17.07 11.73 7.99
C GLU A 76 -16.30 12.77 7.15
N GLU A 77 -15.34 13.50 7.72
CA GLU A 77 -14.45 14.36 6.93
C GLU A 77 -13.51 13.54 6.05
N ILE A 78 -12.95 12.44 6.56
CA ILE A 78 -12.13 11.52 5.76
C ILE A 78 -12.96 10.91 4.63
N ASN A 79 -14.21 10.51 4.88
CA ASN A 79 -15.11 10.05 3.84
C ASN A 79 -15.25 11.08 2.69
N LYS A 80 -15.36 12.37 3.02
CA LYS A 80 -15.42 13.45 2.02
C LYS A 80 -14.11 13.60 1.25
N VAL A 81 -12.95 13.47 1.90
CA VAL A 81 -11.64 13.45 1.23
C VAL A 81 -11.61 12.30 0.22
N LEU A 82 -12.01 11.11 0.65
CA LEU A 82 -12.05 9.91 -0.19
C LEU A 82 -12.96 10.12 -1.40
N ALA A 83 -14.22 10.49 -1.17
CA ALA A 83 -15.22 10.62 -2.23
C ALA A 83 -14.95 11.77 -3.21
N LYS A 84 -14.38 12.89 -2.76
CA LYS A 84 -14.24 14.12 -3.58
C LYS A 84 -12.87 14.29 -4.22
N GLU A 85 -11.84 13.67 -3.66
CA GLU A 85 -10.46 13.92 -4.07
C GLU A 85 -9.71 12.66 -4.48
N MET A 86 -9.73 11.62 -3.64
CA MET A 86 -8.92 10.43 -3.89
C MET A 86 -9.61 9.46 -4.87
N MET A 87 -10.93 9.41 -4.83
CA MET A 87 -11.73 8.44 -5.58
C MET A 87 -12.92 9.09 -6.30
N PRO A 88 -12.74 10.22 -7.02
CA PRO A 88 -13.86 10.96 -7.62
C PRO A 88 -14.55 10.18 -8.75
N GLU A 89 -13.80 9.39 -9.53
CA GLU A 89 -14.33 8.59 -10.65
C GLU A 89 -14.87 7.23 -10.22
N LEU A 90 -14.40 6.71 -9.09
CA LEU A 90 -14.86 5.48 -8.44
C LEU A 90 -16.31 5.57 -7.96
N VAL A 91 -16.71 6.75 -7.44
CA VAL A 91 -18.10 7.07 -7.12
C VAL A 91 -18.97 7.13 -8.39
N ALA A 92 -18.38 7.46 -9.55
CA ALA A 92 -19.10 7.68 -10.80
C ALA A 92 -19.24 6.41 -11.67
N ASN A 93 -18.28 5.48 -11.61
CA ASN A 93 -18.15 4.37 -12.57
C ASN A 93 -18.15 2.95 -11.94
N GLU A 94 -18.36 2.82 -10.63
CA GLU A 94 -18.43 1.52 -9.91
C GLU A 94 -17.18 0.61 -10.02
N ALA A 95 -16.04 1.12 -10.51
CA ALA A 95 -14.81 0.36 -10.70
C ALA A 95 -13.92 0.37 -9.44
N LEU A 96 -14.30 -0.39 -8.41
CA LEU A 96 -13.70 -0.39 -7.07
C LEU A 96 -12.38 -1.18 -6.98
N ASP A 97 -11.24 -0.50 -6.94
CA ASP A 97 -9.96 -1.09 -6.52
C ASP A 97 -9.31 -0.25 -5.42
N TYR A 98 -9.74 -0.49 -4.18
CA TYR A 98 -9.11 0.06 -2.99
C TYR A 98 -9.19 -0.95 -1.84
N VAL A 99 -8.31 -0.80 -0.86
CA VAL A 99 -8.34 -1.59 0.37
C VAL A 99 -8.19 -0.66 1.57
N LEU A 100 -9.08 -0.82 2.56
CA LEU A 100 -8.95 -0.18 3.87
C LEU A 100 -8.56 -1.24 4.90
N PHE A 101 -7.44 -1.02 5.58
CA PHE A 101 -6.97 -1.81 6.71
C PHE A 101 -7.32 -1.10 8.03
N TYR A 102 -7.79 -1.88 9.00
CA TYR A 102 -8.19 -1.40 10.33
C TYR A 102 -7.91 -2.48 11.40
N PRO A 103 -7.70 -2.09 12.67
CA PRO A 103 -7.50 -3.03 13.76
C PRO A 103 -8.63 -4.06 13.88
N ASN A 104 -8.28 -5.35 13.88
CA ASN A 104 -9.24 -6.45 14.04
C ASN A 104 -9.55 -6.73 15.53
N ASN A 105 -10.05 -5.71 16.23
CA ASN A 105 -10.42 -5.77 17.65
C ASN A 105 -11.93 -5.56 17.88
N GLY A 106 -12.72 -5.49 16.81
CA GLY A 106 -14.17 -5.25 16.84
C GLY A 106 -14.60 -3.82 17.15
N ALA A 107 -13.71 -2.96 17.65
CA ALA A 107 -14.06 -1.59 18.02
C ALA A 107 -14.43 -0.71 16.80
N TRP A 108 -13.91 -1.06 15.63
CA TRP A 108 -14.12 -0.32 14.38
C TRP A 108 -15.45 -0.63 13.68
N GLU A 109 -16.14 -1.69 14.09
CA GLU A 109 -17.33 -2.22 13.41
C GLU A 109 -18.45 -1.18 13.23
N THR A 110 -18.67 -0.35 14.24
CA THR A 110 -19.70 0.71 14.21
C THR A 110 -19.23 2.00 13.54
N ALA A 111 -17.91 2.20 13.42
CA ALA A 111 -17.32 3.42 12.87
C ALA A 111 -17.11 3.33 11.35
N LEU A 112 -16.80 2.14 10.83
CA LEU A 112 -16.58 1.89 9.40
C LEU A 112 -17.74 2.36 8.49
N PRO A 113 -19.03 2.20 8.84
CA PRO A 113 -20.13 2.72 8.03
C PRO A 113 -20.11 4.24 7.82
N HIS A 114 -19.52 5.01 8.74
CA HIS A 114 -19.36 6.47 8.60
C HIS A 114 -18.17 6.81 7.69
N LEU A 115 -17.05 6.13 7.88
CA LEU A 115 -15.83 6.33 7.09
C LEU A 115 -16.03 5.92 5.62
N MET A 116 -16.73 4.80 5.39
CA MET A 116 -16.88 4.18 4.06
C MET A 116 -18.24 4.43 3.43
N LYS A 117 -18.99 5.41 3.96
CA LYS A 117 -20.31 5.77 3.46
C LYS A 117 -20.26 6.06 1.96
N ASP A 118 -21.18 5.45 1.21
CA ASP A 118 -21.33 5.63 -0.24
C ASP A 118 -20.10 5.20 -1.08
N LEU A 119 -19.12 4.53 -0.47
CA LEU A 119 -17.93 3.98 -1.15
C LEU A 119 -18.06 2.48 -1.47
N LEU A 120 -19.22 1.88 -1.17
CA LEU A 120 -19.55 0.48 -1.48
C LEU A 120 -18.49 -0.55 -1.01
N PRO A 121 -18.04 -0.52 0.26
CA PRO A 121 -17.01 -1.44 0.74
C PRO A 121 -17.51 -2.88 0.80
N ILE A 122 -16.64 -3.82 0.43
CA ILE A 122 -16.84 -5.25 0.67
C ILE A 122 -15.85 -5.71 1.73
N ARG A 123 -16.32 -6.44 2.74
CA ARG A 123 -15.45 -7.02 3.76
C ARG A 123 -14.73 -8.23 3.20
N SER A 124 -13.42 -8.24 3.34
CA SER A 124 -12.55 -9.36 2.96
C SER A 124 -11.58 -9.64 4.10
N GLY A 125 -11.37 -10.93 4.39
CA GLY A 125 -10.33 -11.37 5.32
C GLY A 125 -8.98 -11.44 4.61
N ARG A 126 -7.95 -10.87 5.21
CA ARG A 126 -6.56 -11.02 4.76
C ARG A 126 -5.75 -11.74 5.84
N MET A 127 -4.92 -12.67 5.40
CA MET A 127 -4.01 -13.39 6.28
C MET A 127 -2.65 -12.70 6.26
N THR A 128 -2.08 -12.48 7.44
CA THR A 128 -0.75 -11.92 7.62
C THR A 128 0.16 -13.02 8.15
N PHE A 129 1.42 -13.00 7.70
CA PHE A 129 2.39 -14.03 8.04
C PHE A 129 3.56 -13.42 8.80
N THR A 130 4.07 -14.16 9.78
CA THR A 130 5.36 -13.89 10.41
C THR A 130 6.30 -15.03 10.03
N HIS A 131 7.45 -14.69 9.48
CA HIS A 131 8.45 -15.66 9.07
C HIS A 131 9.55 -15.74 10.13
N ASP A 132 9.94 -16.96 10.51
CA ASP A 132 11.15 -17.22 11.27
C ASP A 132 12.29 -17.52 10.27
N LEU A 133 13.34 -16.70 10.30
CA LEU A 133 14.45 -16.77 9.36
C LEU A 133 15.64 -17.57 9.90
N GLN A 134 15.57 -18.12 11.12
CA GLN A 134 16.72 -18.76 11.78
C GLN A 134 17.39 -19.87 10.96
N ASP A 135 16.61 -20.64 10.19
CA ASP A 135 17.10 -21.79 9.41
C ASP A 135 17.02 -21.59 7.89
N VAL A 136 16.76 -20.37 7.41
CA VAL A 136 16.68 -20.08 5.97
C VAL A 136 18.09 -19.98 5.40
N LYS A 137 18.45 -20.91 4.50
CA LYS A 137 19.70 -20.80 3.73
C LYS A 137 19.55 -19.69 2.68
N PRO A 138 20.46 -18.72 2.62
CA PRO A 138 20.36 -17.58 1.70
C PRO A 138 20.79 -17.91 0.26
N SER A 139 20.68 -19.17 -0.18
CA SER A 139 21.06 -19.56 -1.54
C SER A 139 19.85 -19.47 -2.45
N LEU A 140 19.96 -18.66 -3.50
CA LEU A 140 19.05 -18.70 -4.64
C LEU A 140 19.45 -19.85 -5.57
N ASP A 141 18.48 -20.47 -6.22
CA ASP A 141 18.75 -21.41 -7.31
C ASP A 141 19.42 -20.68 -8.49
N ALA A 142 20.18 -21.41 -9.30
CA ALA A 142 21.02 -20.82 -10.35
C ALA A 142 20.24 -20.07 -11.46
N ASP A 143 18.95 -20.36 -11.59
CA ASP A 143 18.02 -19.72 -12.50
C ASP A 143 17.29 -18.53 -11.87
N ILE A 144 17.48 -18.26 -10.58
CA ILE A 144 16.92 -17.08 -9.91
C ILE A 144 18.01 -16.00 -9.83
N VAL A 145 17.80 -14.90 -10.55
CA VAL A 145 18.75 -13.78 -10.59
C VAL A 145 18.16 -12.53 -9.92
N PRO A 146 19.00 -11.68 -9.31
CA PRO A 146 18.54 -10.39 -8.80
C PRO A 146 18.05 -9.52 -9.95
N VAL A 147 16.97 -8.76 -9.70
CA VAL A 147 16.51 -7.71 -10.61
C VAL A 147 17.29 -6.44 -10.29
N ASP A 148 18.33 -6.18 -11.07
CA ASP A 148 19.15 -4.97 -11.00
C ASP A 148 19.12 -4.20 -12.34
N LEU A 149 19.72 -3.01 -12.37
CA LEU A 149 19.78 -2.18 -13.57
C LEU A 149 20.50 -2.85 -14.74
N GLU A 150 21.39 -3.82 -14.49
CA GLU A 150 22.09 -4.53 -15.56
C GLU A 150 21.19 -5.59 -16.19
N LEU A 151 20.38 -6.29 -15.39
CA LEU A 151 19.35 -7.20 -15.88
C LEU A 151 18.30 -6.45 -16.71
N LEU A 152 17.80 -5.32 -16.20
CA LEU A 152 16.74 -4.54 -16.85
C LEU A 152 17.15 -3.96 -18.22
N LYS A 153 18.46 -3.87 -18.52
CA LYS A 153 18.98 -3.45 -19.84
C LYS A 153 18.99 -4.57 -20.88
N GLN A 154 18.73 -5.82 -20.49
CA GLN A 154 18.86 -6.97 -21.39
C GLN A 154 17.65 -7.09 -22.33
N GLN A 155 17.86 -6.79 -23.61
CA GLN A 155 16.79 -6.81 -24.62
C GLN A 155 16.42 -8.21 -25.14
N HIS A 156 17.12 -9.26 -24.72
CA HIS A 156 16.92 -10.62 -25.24
C HIS A 156 16.05 -11.51 -24.34
N ILE A 157 15.61 -10.98 -23.18
CA ILE A 157 14.76 -11.71 -22.24
C ILE A 157 13.29 -11.40 -22.54
N ILE A 158 12.50 -12.44 -22.80
CA ILE A 158 11.06 -12.32 -23.00
C ILE A 158 10.39 -12.08 -21.65
N GLY A 159 9.44 -11.14 -21.58
CA GLY A 159 8.74 -10.77 -20.34
C GLY A 159 9.47 -9.72 -19.50
N MET A 160 10.59 -9.16 -19.98
CA MET A 160 11.26 -8.06 -19.30
C MET A 160 10.38 -6.81 -19.19
N ASP A 161 9.56 -6.54 -20.21
CA ASP A 161 8.64 -5.41 -20.24
C ASP A 161 7.63 -5.45 -19.07
N ASP A 162 7.14 -6.65 -18.71
CA ASP A 162 6.22 -6.84 -17.58
C ASP A 162 6.88 -6.47 -16.24
N ILE A 163 8.16 -6.82 -16.07
CA ILE A 163 8.94 -6.47 -14.86
C ILE A 163 9.18 -4.96 -14.79
N ILE A 164 9.53 -4.34 -15.92
CA ILE A 164 9.73 -2.89 -16.01
C ILE A 164 8.41 -2.17 -15.68
N GLU A 165 7.30 -2.61 -16.25
CA GLU A 165 5.97 -2.04 -15.97
C GLU A 165 5.61 -2.15 -14.48
N GLU A 166 5.88 -3.30 -13.85
CA GLU A 166 5.63 -3.48 -12.42
C GLU A 166 6.49 -2.53 -11.55
N ILE A 167 7.77 -2.34 -11.91
CA ILE A 167 8.65 -1.40 -11.21
C ILE A 167 8.17 0.03 -11.41
N GLU A 168 7.94 0.47 -12.66
CA GLU A 168 7.53 1.84 -12.98
C GLU A 168 6.14 2.18 -12.44
N GLY A 169 5.24 1.20 -12.30
CA GLY A 169 3.95 1.36 -11.64
C GLY A 169 4.06 1.63 -10.13
N ASN A 170 5.20 1.28 -9.53
CA ASN A 170 5.39 1.27 -8.08
C ASN A 170 6.51 2.19 -7.58
N TRP A 171 7.43 2.59 -8.46
CA TRP A 171 8.63 3.35 -8.15
C TRP A 171 8.73 4.58 -9.05
N PRO A 172 9.31 5.70 -8.57
CA PRO A 172 9.44 6.91 -9.38
C PRO A 172 10.29 6.73 -10.65
N SER A 173 11.27 5.83 -10.60
CA SER A 173 12.09 5.45 -11.74
C SER A 173 12.83 4.13 -11.48
N LEU A 174 13.40 3.54 -12.53
CA LEU A 174 14.25 2.35 -12.43
C LEU A 174 15.50 2.61 -11.59
N GLU A 175 16.08 3.82 -11.66
CA GLU A 175 17.26 4.18 -10.86
C GLU A 175 16.96 4.19 -9.37
N VAL A 176 15.81 4.77 -8.97
CA VAL A 176 15.39 4.76 -7.56
C VAL A 176 15.14 3.34 -7.08
N PHE A 177 14.55 2.49 -7.92
CA PHE A 177 14.44 1.06 -7.64
C PHE A 177 15.80 0.39 -7.49
N GLY A 178 16.77 0.67 -8.38
CA GLY A 178 18.11 0.10 -8.29
C GLY A 178 18.87 0.50 -7.01
N GLU A 179 18.57 1.67 -6.44
CA GLU A 179 19.18 2.16 -5.20
C GLU A 179 18.50 1.65 -3.93
N LYS A 180 17.17 1.53 -3.92
CA LYS A 180 16.37 1.29 -2.71
C LYS A 180 15.50 0.03 -2.75
N GLY A 181 15.18 -0.42 -3.95
CA GLY A 181 14.39 -1.60 -4.21
C GLY A 181 15.24 -2.87 -4.17
N PHE A 182 14.54 -3.99 -4.18
CA PHE A 182 15.13 -5.31 -4.34
C PHE A 182 14.09 -6.24 -4.95
N GLY A 183 14.55 -7.27 -5.64
CA GLY A 183 13.70 -8.28 -6.24
C GLY A 183 14.54 -9.35 -6.92
N CYS A 184 13.91 -10.45 -7.27
CA CYS A 184 14.53 -11.50 -8.07
C CYS A 184 13.55 -12.02 -9.11
N ALA A 185 14.09 -12.47 -10.25
CA ALA A 185 13.33 -13.08 -11.32
C ALA A 185 13.88 -14.47 -11.60
N ALA A 186 12.99 -15.42 -11.90
CA ALA A 186 13.38 -16.72 -12.42
C ALA A 186 13.55 -16.63 -13.95
N ILE A 187 14.73 -17.01 -14.46
CA ILE A 187 15.06 -17.00 -15.88
C ILE A 187 15.20 -18.43 -16.38
N GLN A 188 14.28 -18.84 -17.25
CA GLN A 188 14.34 -20.14 -17.89
C GLN A 188 15.00 -20.06 -19.26
N ASN A 189 15.97 -20.93 -19.52
CA ASN A 189 16.52 -21.09 -20.87
C ASN A 189 15.56 -21.90 -21.75
N THR A 190 14.87 -21.23 -22.66
CA THR A 190 13.83 -21.80 -23.54
C THR A 190 14.39 -22.66 -24.67
N ALA A 191 15.73 -22.78 -24.82
CA ALA A 191 16.35 -23.68 -25.79
C ALA A 191 16.05 -25.19 -25.55
N LYS A 192 15.36 -25.54 -24.44
CA LYS A 192 14.95 -26.91 -24.11
C LYS A 192 13.42 -27.14 -24.03
N SER A 193 12.56 -26.15 -24.25
CA SER A 193 11.10 -26.36 -24.18
C SER A 193 10.47 -26.55 -25.55
N ILE A 194 10.24 -27.80 -25.93
CA ILE A 194 9.33 -28.16 -27.02
C ILE A 194 7.90 -28.08 -26.45
N GLY A 195 7.21 -26.95 -26.62
CA GLY A 195 5.78 -26.80 -26.33
C GLY A 195 5.39 -25.42 -25.77
N PRO A 196 4.17 -24.92 -26.05
CA PRO A 196 3.75 -23.57 -25.65
C PRO A 196 3.47 -23.53 -24.14
N GLY A 197 4.46 -23.13 -23.35
CA GLY A 197 4.30 -22.85 -21.93
C GLY A 197 3.82 -21.41 -21.72
N ARG A 198 2.61 -21.24 -21.16
CA ARG A 198 2.17 -19.98 -20.57
C ARG A 198 2.89 -19.80 -19.23
N VAL A 199 3.45 -18.61 -19.01
CA VAL A 199 3.92 -18.18 -17.68
C VAL A 199 2.69 -17.97 -16.79
N ARG A 200 2.73 -18.52 -15.58
CA ARG A 200 1.82 -18.18 -14.48
C ARG A 200 2.66 -17.56 -13.38
N PHE A 201 2.26 -16.40 -12.90
CA PHE A 201 2.76 -15.85 -11.64
C PHE A 201 1.96 -16.45 -10.47
N PRO A 202 2.60 -16.62 -9.29
CA PRO A 202 1.90 -16.93 -8.04
C PRO A 202 0.98 -15.79 -7.60
#